data_AF-A0A3P7JPN7-F1
#
_entry.id   AF-A0A3P7JPN7-F1
#
_cell.length_a   1.000
_cell.length_b   1.000
_cell.length_c   1.000
_cell.angle_alpha   90.00
_cell.angle_beta   90.00
_cell.angle_gamma   90.00
#
_symmetry.space_group_name_H-M   'P 1'
#
loop_
_entity.id
_entity.type
_entity.pdbx_description
1 polymer ?
#
loop_
_entity_poly.entity_id
_entity_poly.type
_entity_poly.pdbx_seq_one_letter_code
_entity_poly.pdbx_strand_id
1 'polypeptide(L)'
;MLTLGESILAVKKSDLKETLRLIRHSSSISAQAKRDHTRLTLECICDGLASNTDELEEVSRNALFKPLKSTEETICDLVKNRFLTMEEESDNSQKSSALAPTQLGQATLASALPPDAALFVFADLQQATRAVALDTELHMLYLVTPTNCSIWQGCDWNHLHSIFSKLQNEEKRVAKLVGASDRFLLSRLRGTSTSSSDRSYQLHLRFFSALALYEVVNEKPIDEVARRFRISRGTLQTLQQQSATYAAMVVAFCSRLGWTYLHDLLKGFAARLAFGVRRELTELVSIEGLDGSRLELL
;
A
#
# COMPACT_ATOMS: atom_id res chain seq x y z
N MET A 1 -34.81 38.36 -6.36
CA MET A 1 -35.23 37.11 -7.04
C MET A 1 -34.35 36.00 -6.52
N LEU A 2 -34.91 35.03 -5.80
CA LEU A 2 -34.18 33.82 -5.42
C LEU A 2 -34.27 32.84 -6.59
N THR A 3 -33.14 32.46 -7.16
CA THR A 3 -33.06 31.36 -8.13
C THR A 3 -33.17 30.03 -7.39
N LEU A 4 -34.15 29.20 -7.75
CA LEU A 4 -34.30 27.85 -7.21
C LEU A 4 -33.39 26.88 -8.00
N GLY A 5 -32.82 25.89 -7.30
CA GLY A 5 -32.09 24.79 -7.90
C GLY A 5 -32.94 23.52 -7.92
N GLU A 6 -33.01 22.84 -9.07
CA GLU A 6 -33.72 21.58 -9.25
C GLU A 6 -32.73 20.40 -9.32
N SER A 7 -33.07 19.28 -8.69
CA SER A 7 -32.32 18.01 -8.77
C SER A 7 -33.27 16.88 -9.14
N ILE A 8 -33.05 16.25 -10.30
CA ILE A 8 -33.93 15.21 -10.86
C ILE A 8 -33.21 13.87 -10.79
N LEU A 9 -33.80 12.89 -10.09
CA LEU A 9 -33.29 11.53 -10.01
C LEU A 9 -34.19 10.59 -10.85
N ALA A 10 -33.64 10.03 -11.92
CA ALA A 10 -34.34 9.05 -12.75
C ALA A 10 -34.24 7.65 -12.12
N VAL A 11 -35.39 7.01 -11.86
CA VAL A 11 -35.46 5.72 -11.15
C VAL A 11 -36.39 4.78 -11.92
N LYS A 12 -36.04 3.49 -11.98
CA LYS A 12 -36.97 2.46 -12.49
C LYS A 12 -38.19 2.35 -11.58
N LYS A 13 -39.35 2.02 -12.15
CA LYS A 13 -40.60 1.90 -11.37
C LYS A 13 -40.51 0.88 -10.22
N SER A 14 -39.67 -0.16 -10.36
CA SER A 14 -39.40 -1.15 -9.32
C SER A 14 -38.70 -0.57 -8.09
N ASP A 15 -37.84 0.43 -8.27
CA ASP A 15 -36.89 0.90 -7.25
C ASP A 15 -37.34 2.23 -6.61
N LEU A 16 -38.49 2.77 -7.06
CA LEU A 16 -39.03 4.05 -6.62
C LEU A 16 -39.28 4.09 -5.11
N LYS A 17 -39.81 3.01 -4.52
CA LYS A 17 -40.10 2.96 -3.08
C LYS A 17 -38.85 3.06 -2.23
N GLU A 18 -37.79 2.32 -2.59
CA GLU A 18 -36.52 2.34 -1.85
C GLU A 18 -35.79 3.66 -2.06
N THR A 19 -35.83 4.21 -3.27
CA THR A 19 -35.19 5.49 -3.57
C THR A 19 -35.85 6.65 -2.80
N LEU A 20 -37.18 6.69 -2.73
CA LEU A 20 -37.89 7.67 -1.91
C LEU A 20 -37.61 7.49 -0.41
N ARG A 21 -37.38 6.26 0.06
CA ARG A 21 -36.96 6.00 1.44
C ARG A 21 -35.59 6.64 1.72
N LEU A 22 -34.63 6.50 0.80
CA LEU A 22 -33.29 7.07 0.93
C LEU A 22 -33.30 8.61 0.93
N ILE A 23 -34.06 9.23 0.01
CA ILE A 23 -34.15 10.70 -0.06
C ILE A 23 -34.72 11.30 1.23
N ARG A 24 -35.66 10.59 1.88
CA ARG A 24 -36.32 11.03 3.11
C ARG A 24 -35.51 10.73 4.37
N HIS A 25 -34.53 9.84 4.30
CA HIS A 25 -33.70 9.49 5.44
C HIS A 25 -32.47 10.40 5.51
N SER A 26 -32.38 11.21 6.56
CA SER A 26 -31.10 11.74 7.00
C SER A 26 -30.35 10.64 7.74
N SER A 27 -29.25 10.15 7.16
CA SER A 27 -28.38 9.20 7.86
C SER A 27 -27.69 9.93 9.01
N SER A 28 -27.97 9.57 10.25
CA SER A 28 -27.12 9.99 11.38
C SER A 28 -25.83 9.18 11.35
N ILE A 29 -24.68 9.83 11.59
CA ILE A 29 -23.41 9.11 11.77
C ILE A 29 -23.56 8.27 13.04
N SER A 30 -23.71 6.96 12.88
CA SER A 30 -23.82 6.06 14.02
C SER A 30 -22.47 5.96 14.72
N ALA A 31 -22.37 6.57 15.91
CA ALA A 31 -21.25 6.40 16.84
C ALA A 31 -21.14 4.95 17.39
N GLN A 32 -22.01 4.02 16.95
CA GLN A 32 -21.95 2.62 17.31
C GLN A 32 -21.04 1.78 16.39
N ALA A 33 -20.51 2.37 15.31
CA ALA A 33 -19.57 1.67 14.45
C ALA A 33 -18.28 1.34 15.23
N LYS A 34 -17.89 0.07 15.22
CA LYS A 34 -16.61 -0.36 15.78
C LYS A 34 -15.50 -0.17 14.75
N ARG A 35 -14.32 0.27 15.18
CA ARG A 35 -13.13 0.42 14.32
C ARG A 35 -11.92 -0.31 14.89
N ASP A 36 -11.00 -0.65 14.00
CA ASP A 36 -9.71 -1.20 14.39
C ASP A 36 -8.84 -0.09 14.98
N HIS A 37 -8.38 -0.29 16.21
CA HIS A 37 -7.54 0.65 16.95
C HIS A 37 -6.07 0.24 16.95
N THR A 38 -5.67 -0.79 16.19
CA THR A 38 -4.28 -1.27 16.14
C THR A 38 -3.30 -0.18 15.74
N ARG A 39 -3.64 0.61 14.71
CA ARG A 39 -2.82 1.75 14.28
C ARG A 39 -2.77 2.85 15.33
N LEU A 40 -3.92 3.25 15.87
CA LEU A 40 -4.02 4.28 16.91
C LEU A 40 -3.17 3.91 18.13
N THR A 41 -3.29 2.67 18.61
CA THR A 41 -2.56 2.16 19.78
C THR A 41 -1.05 2.24 19.57
N LEU A 42 -0.57 1.83 18.38
CA LEU A 42 0.84 1.93 18.03
C LEU A 42 1.32 3.39 17.95
N GLU A 43 0.55 4.25 17.30
CA GLU A 43 0.88 5.68 17.18
C GLU A 43 0.97 6.35 18.56
N CYS A 44 0.00 6.10 19.47
CA CYS A 44 0.02 6.64 20.82
C CYS A 44 1.28 6.27 21.61
N ILE A 45 1.75 5.03 21.50
CA ILE A 45 2.99 4.61 22.19
C ILE A 45 4.22 5.20 21.50
N CYS A 46 4.28 5.16 20.17
CA CYS A 46 5.44 5.66 19.43
C CYS A 46 5.64 7.18 19.60
N ASP A 47 4.56 7.95 19.72
CA ASP A 47 4.57 9.40 19.97
C ASP A 47 4.74 9.76 21.46
N GLY A 48 4.71 8.77 22.36
CA GLY A 48 4.82 8.99 23.81
C GLY A 48 3.57 9.57 24.47
N LEU A 49 2.40 9.44 23.83
CA LEU A 49 1.11 9.82 24.42
C LEU A 49 0.61 8.80 25.46
N ALA A 50 1.05 7.55 25.34
CA ALA A 50 0.74 6.49 26.30
C ALA A 50 1.94 5.56 26.48
N SER A 51 2.12 5.08 27.70
CA SER A 51 3.24 4.24 28.13
C SER A 51 2.80 2.95 28.82
N ASN A 52 1.50 2.78 29.06
CA ASN A 52 0.92 1.62 29.73
C ASN A 52 -0.51 1.35 29.23
N THR A 53 -1.07 0.22 29.63
CA THR A 53 -2.42 -0.20 29.20
C THR A 53 -3.51 0.75 29.67
N ASP A 54 -3.41 1.30 30.89
CA ASP A 54 -4.45 2.15 31.48
C ASP A 54 -4.59 3.49 30.71
N GLU A 55 -3.45 4.10 30.35
CA GLU A 55 -3.42 5.32 29.51
C GLU A 55 -4.03 5.05 28.12
N LEU A 56 -3.75 3.90 27.51
CA LEU A 56 -4.34 3.51 26.23
C LEU A 56 -5.85 3.28 26.33
N GLU A 57 -6.33 2.70 27.43
CA GLU A 57 -7.76 2.56 27.68
C GLU A 57 -8.46 3.92 27.85
N GLU A 58 -7.79 4.90 28.46
CA GLU A 58 -8.29 6.28 28.52
C GLU A 58 -8.39 6.91 27.13
N VAL A 59 -7.35 6.79 26.31
CA VAL A 59 -7.39 7.26 24.91
C VAL A 59 -8.52 6.57 24.14
N SER A 60 -8.66 5.25 24.27
CA SER A 60 -9.71 4.50 23.57
C SER A 60 -11.12 4.85 24.05
N ARG A 61 -11.31 5.28 25.30
CA ARG A 61 -12.61 5.76 25.83
C ARG A 61 -12.99 7.12 25.25
N ASN A 62 -12.01 7.96 24.94
CA ASN A 62 -12.20 9.29 24.36
C ASN A 62 -12.34 9.28 22.83
N ALA A 63 -12.09 8.14 22.18
CA ALA A 63 -12.26 7.98 20.74
C ALA A 63 -13.75 7.99 20.33
N LEU A 64 -14.05 8.58 19.17
CA LEU A 64 -15.41 8.64 18.62
C LEU A 64 -16.02 7.25 18.37
N PHE A 65 -15.18 6.28 18.01
CA PHE A 65 -15.60 4.92 17.67
C PHE A 65 -15.15 3.94 18.75
N LYS A 66 -15.98 2.94 19.02
CA LYS A 66 -15.61 1.85 19.93
C LYS A 66 -14.57 0.94 19.26
N PRO A 67 -13.61 0.38 20.01
CA PRO A 67 -12.64 -0.54 19.43
C PRO A 67 -13.31 -1.87 19.03
N LEU A 68 -12.80 -2.50 17.98
CA LEU A 68 -13.21 -3.84 17.55
C LEU A 68 -12.78 -4.93 18.54
N LYS A 69 -11.58 -4.77 19.10
CA LYS A 69 -10.92 -5.67 20.05
C LYS A 69 -10.69 -4.96 21.38
N SER A 70 -10.37 -5.67 22.46
CA SER A 70 -9.91 -5.01 23.68
C SER A 70 -8.54 -4.37 23.46
N THR A 71 -8.21 -3.37 24.29
CA THR A 71 -6.88 -2.74 24.30
C THR A 71 -5.79 -3.78 24.57
N GLU A 72 -6.00 -4.67 25.54
CA GLU A 72 -5.09 -5.77 25.86
C GLU A 72 -4.85 -6.72 24.68
N GLU A 73 -5.90 -7.10 23.94
CA GLU A 73 -5.77 -7.98 22.76
C GLU A 73 -4.96 -7.27 21.67
N THR A 74 -5.20 -5.97 21.47
CA THR A 74 -4.48 -5.14 20.51
C THR A 74 -3.00 -5.02 20.87
N ILE A 75 -2.68 -4.76 22.14
CA ILE A 75 -1.31 -4.73 22.65
C ILE A 75 -0.64 -6.09 22.45
N CYS A 76 -1.33 -7.19 22.79
CA CYS A 76 -0.83 -8.54 22.62
C CYS A 76 -0.44 -8.82 21.15
N ASP A 77 -1.29 -8.42 20.20
CA ASP A 77 -1.01 -8.56 18.77
C ASP A 77 0.19 -7.69 18.32
N LEU A 78 0.29 -6.45 18.81
CA LEU A 78 1.41 -5.55 18.51
C LEU A 78 2.74 -6.08 19.08
N VAL A 79 2.74 -6.63 20.29
CA VAL A 79 3.92 -7.25 20.92
C VAL A 79 4.31 -8.54 20.19
N LYS A 80 3.35 -9.41 19.86
CA LYS A 80 3.59 -10.64 19.07
C LYS A 80 4.27 -10.32 17.73
N ASN A 81 3.83 -9.24 17.08
CA ASN A 81 4.38 -8.76 15.81
C ASN A 81 5.63 -7.88 15.98
N ARG A 82 6.17 -7.75 17.19
CA ARG A 82 7.40 -7.00 17.51
C ARG A 82 7.34 -5.51 17.22
N PHE A 83 6.15 -4.90 17.21
CA PHE A 83 6.01 -3.45 17.16
C PHE A 83 6.28 -2.80 18.51
N LEU A 84 5.98 -3.52 19.60
CA LEU A 84 6.12 -3.06 20.98
C LEU A 84 6.90 -4.08 21.81
N THR A 85 7.51 -3.61 22.89
CA THR A 85 8.08 -4.41 23.98
C THR A 85 7.38 -4.10 25.28
N MET A 86 7.21 -5.12 26.14
CA MET A 86 6.73 -4.96 27.51
C MET A 86 7.93 -5.06 28.43
N GLU A 87 8.14 -4.01 29.22
CA GLU A 87 9.16 -3.95 30.27
C GLU A 87 8.46 -4.06 31.63
N GLU A 88 8.92 -4.99 32.46
CA GLU A 88 8.42 -5.11 33.83
C GLU A 88 9.18 -4.11 34.70
N GLU A 89 8.51 -3.05 35.14
CA GLU A 89 9.08 -2.15 36.14
C GLU A 89 9.11 -2.88 37.49
N SER A 90 10.32 -3.17 37.95
CA SER A 90 10.57 -3.83 39.23
C SER A 90 10.67 -2.79 40.34
N ASP A 91 9.63 -1.99 40.56
CA ASP A 91 9.59 -1.12 41.74
C ASP A 91 8.60 -1.66 42.78
N ASN A 92 9.11 -1.82 44.01
CA ASN A 92 8.43 -2.45 45.14
C ASN A 92 7.16 -1.67 45.50
N SER A 93 6.01 -1.93 44.87
CA SER A 93 4.63 -1.88 45.42
C SER A 93 3.52 -2.03 44.36
N GLN A 94 3.78 -1.82 43.06
CA GLN A 94 2.80 -2.00 41.99
C GLN A 94 3.48 -2.56 40.74
N LYS A 95 2.98 -3.69 40.21
CA LYS A 95 3.42 -4.20 38.90
C LYS A 95 2.79 -3.36 37.80
N SER A 96 3.41 -2.25 37.41
CA SER A 96 3.12 -1.55 36.16
C SER A 96 3.93 -2.21 35.03
N SER A 97 3.25 -2.69 33.99
CA SER A 97 3.94 -3.08 32.74
C SER A 97 4.09 -1.82 31.90
N ALA A 98 5.33 -1.37 31.70
CA ALA A 98 5.63 -0.29 30.78
C ALA A 98 5.66 -0.84 29.33
N LEU A 99 5.14 -0.06 28.39
CA LEU A 99 5.13 -0.35 26.97
C LEU A 99 6.10 0.60 26.27
N ALA A 100 7.03 0.03 25.51
CA ALA A 100 7.98 0.79 24.71
C ALA A 100 7.87 0.40 23.22
N PRO A 101 8.00 1.37 22.30
CA PRO A 101 7.98 1.08 20.88
C PRO A 101 9.32 0.49 20.42
N THR A 102 9.28 -0.53 19.58
CA THR A 102 10.50 -1.06 18.95
C THR A 102 10.93 -0.18 17.77
N GLN A 103 12.12 -0.44 17.22
CA GLN A 103 12.55 0.21 15.97
C GLN A 103 11.57 -0.05 14.80
N LEU A 104 10.95 -1.24 14.77
CA LEU A 104 9.92 -1.56 13.77
C LEU A 104 8.64 -0.73 14.01
N GLY A 105 8.22 -0.57 15.27
CA GLY A 105 7.12 0.32 15.64
C GLY A 105 7.36 1.77 15.23
N GLN A 106 8.55 2.29 15.56
CA GLN A 106 8.97 3.64 15.19
C GLN A 106 9.07 3.84 13.66
N ALA A 107 9.58 2.85 12.93
CA ALA A 107 9.61 2.90 11.47
C ALA A 107 8.20 2.89 10.85
N THR A 108 7.28 2.13 11.45
CA THR A 108 5.88 2.06 11.01
C THR A 108 5.18 3.41 11.18
N LEU A 109 5.34 4.05 12.35
CA LEU A 109 4.86 5.42 12.59
C LEU A 109 5.44 6.40 11.54
N ALA A 110 6.76 6.44 11.42
CA ALA A 110 7.44 7.41 10.56
C ALA A 110 7.15 7.26 9.06
N SER A 111 6.78 6.05 8.62
CA SER A 111 6.40 5.76 7.24
C SER A 111 4.91 5.93 6.98
N ALA A 112 4.10 6.23 8.01
CA ALA A 112 2.65 6.27 7.96
C ALA A 112 1.99 4.99 7.41
N LEU A 113 2.71 3.86 7.42
CA LEU A 113 2.20 2.56 7.02
C LEU A 113 1.27 2.01 8.12
N PRO A 114 0.13 1.39 7.74
CA PRO A 114 -0.61 0.61 8.72
C PRO A 114 0.23 -0.62 9.16
N PRO A 115 0.06 -1.13 10.39
CA PRO A 115 0.92 -2.19 10.93
C PRO A 115 0.96 -3.47 10.08
N ASP A 116 -0.16 -3.89 9.50
CA ASP A 116 -0.24 -5.03 8.60
C ASP A 116 0.62 -4.83 7.33
N ALA A 117 0.54 -3.65 6.70
CA ALA A 117 1.36 -3.31 5.55
C ALA A 117 2.85 -3.20 5.92
N ALA A 118 3.18 -2.69 7.11
CA ALA A 118 4.56 -2.58 7.59
C ALA A 118 5.21 -3.97 7.75
N LEU A 119 4.49 -4.99 8.20
CA LEU A 119 5.00 -6.37 8.23
C LEU A 119 5.33 -6.89 6.83
N PHE A 120 4.47 -6.62 5.84
CA PHE A 120 4.73 -7.00 4.46
C PHE A 120 5.97 -6.31 3.88
N VAL A 121 6.08 -4.99 4.09
CA VAL A 121 7.24 -4.20 3.65
C VAL A 121 8.52 -4.69 4.32
N PHE A 122 8.48 -4.92 5.65
CA PHE A 122 9.62 -5.44 6.39
C PHE A 122 10.09 -6.79 5.86
N ALA A 123 9.16 -7.73 5.61
CA ALA A 123 9.50 -9.05 5.09
C ALA A 123 10.13 -8.98 3.69
N ASP A 124 9.55 -8.19 2.79
CA ASP A 124 10.03 -8.07 1.41
C ASP A 124 11.40 -7.38 1.35
N LEU A 125 11.59 -6.30 2.12
CA LEU A 125 12.87 -5.61 2.21
C LEU A 125 13.94 -6.47 2.90
N GLN A 126 13.58 -7.20 3.96
CA GLN A 126 14.49 -8.14 4.61
C GLN A 126 14.93 -9.24 3.62
N GLN A 127 14.03 -9.73 2.76
CA GLN A 127 14.41 -10.64 1.68
C GLN A 127 15.36 -9.96 0.68
N ALA A 128 15.06 -8.72 0.29
CA ALA A 128 15.89 -7.94 -0.61
C ALA A 128 17.31 -7.71 -0.06
N THR A 129 17.50 -7.55 1.26
CA THR A 129 18.85 -7.41 1.84
C THR A 129 19.78 -8.60 1.54
N ARG A 130 19.23 -9.78 1.24
CA ARG A 130 20.00 -10.99 0.94
C ARG A 130 20.34 -11.14 -0.55
N ALA A 131 19.48 -10.63 -1.42
CA ALA A 131 19.65 -10.72 -2.86
C ALA A 131 18.85 -9.63 -3.57
N VAL A 132 19.54 -8.79 -4.32
CA VAL A 132 18.95 -7.73 -5.14
C VAL A 132 19.39 -7.91 -6.59
N ALA A 133 18.43 -8.02 -7.51
CA ALA A 133 18.69 -7.97 -8.94
C ALA A 133 18.93 -6.50 -9.36
N LEU A 134 20.16 -6.18 -9.77
CA LEU A 134 20.61 -4.81 -10.14
C LEU A 134 20.89 -4.65 -11.64
N ASP A 135 20.64 -5.69 -12.42
CA ASP A 135 20.71 -5.68 -13.89
C ASP A 135 19.65 -4.77 -14.53
N THR A 136 18.51 -4.61 -13.86
CA THR A 136 17.42 -3.70 -14.23
C THR A 136 16.82 -3.09 -12.97
N GLU A 137 16.01 -2.04 -13.14
CA GLU A 137 15.33 -1.37 -12.03
C GLU A 137 14.00 -2.05 -11.64
N LEU A 138 13.62 -3.13 -12.32
CA LEU A 138 12.34 -3.80 -12.11
C LEU A 138 12.19 -4.34 -10.68
N HIS A 139 13.27 -4.86 -10.09
CA HIS A 139 13.20 -5.36 -8.71
C HIS A 139 13.01 -4.22 -7.69
N MET A 140 13.67 -3.08 -7.88
CA MET A 140 13.47 -1.88 -7.05
C MET A 140 12.01 -1.42 -7.15
N LEU A 141 11.48 -1.35 -8.37
CA LEU A 141 10.08 -0.98 -8.61
C LEU A 141 9.11 -1.94 -7.95
N TYR A 142 9.38 -3.25 -8.00
CA TYR A 142 8.56 -4.23 -7.29
C TYR A 142 8.50 -3.95 -5.79
N LEU A 143 9.63 -3.66 -5.15
CA LEU A 143 9.70 -3.32 -3.72
C LEU A 143 8.87 -2.07 -3.37
N VAL A 144 8.81 -1.08 -4.27
CA VAL A 144 7.99 0.13 -4.10
C VAL A 144 6.63 0.11 -4.80
N THR A 145 6.19 -1.05 -5.27
CA THR A 145 4.84 -1.24 -5.81
C THR A 145 3.90 -1.71 -4.68
N PRO A 146 2.74 -1.07 -4.45
CA PRO A 146 1.79 -1.51 -3.43
C PRO A 146 1.26 -2.95 -3.66
N THR A 147 0.92 -3.67 -2.59
CA THR A 147 0.41 -5.05 -2.67
C THR A 147 -1.07 -5.14 -2.99
N ASN A 148 -1.86 -4.11 -2.69
CA ASN A 148 -3.32 -4.11 -2.73
C ASN A 148 -3.88 -3.29 -3.90
N CYS A 149 -3.29 -3.40 -5.08
CA CYS A 149 -3.76 -2.67 -6.25
C CYS A 149 -5.09 -3.26 -6.74
N SER A 150 -6.21 -2.62 -6.36
CA SER A 150 -7.57 -2.94 -6.85
C SER A 150 -7.72 -2.78 -8.37
N ILE A 151 -6.70 -2.26 -9.05
CA ILE A 151 -6.63 -2.05 -10.49
C ILE A 151 -6.82 -3.33 -11.32
N TRP A 152 -6.57 -4.50 -10.74
CA TRP A 152 -6.62 -5.80 -11.43
C TRP A 152 -7.93 -6.56 -11.18
N GLN A 153 -8.97 -5.91 -10.66
CA GLN A 153 -10.28 -6.54 -10.53
C GLN A 153 -10.78 -7.03 -11.90
N GLY A 154 -11.03 -8.34 -12.02
CA GLY A 154 -11.48 -8.95 -13.27
C GLY A 154 -10.40 -9.10 -14.34
N CYS A 155 -9.10 -9.13 -13.97
CA CYS A 155 -8.01 -9.28 -14.93
C CYS A 155 -8.11 -10.58 -15.75
N ASP A 156 -7.73 -10.49 -17.03
CA ASP A 156 -7.65 -11.65 -17.94
C ASP A 156 -6.34 -12.41 -17.71
N TRP A 157 -6.41 -13.52 -16.96
CA TRP A 157 -5.27 -14.37 -16.65
C TRP A 157 -4.62 -14.97 -17.90
N ASN A 158 -5.37 -15.21 -18.99
CA ASN A 158 -4.79 -15.70 -20.25
C ASN A 158 -3.87 -14.66 -20.86
N HIS A 159 -4.31 -13.39 -20.83
CA HIS A 159 -3.51 -12.27 -21.30
C HIS A 159 -2.26 -12.06 -20.45
N LEU A 160 -2.39 -12.09 -19.12
CA LEU A 160 -1.25 -11.98 -18.20
C LEU A 160 -0.24 -13.12 -18.39
N HIS A 161 -0.71 -14.35 -18.60
CA HIS A 161 0.16 -15.49 -18.93
C HIS A 161 0.89 -15.31 -20.26
N SER A 162 0.24 -14.74 -21.28
CA SER A 162 0.89 -14.39 -22.56
C SER A 162 2.00 -13.36 -22.39
N ILE A 163 1.79 -12.35 -21.54
CA ILE A 163 2.84 -11.39 -21.15
C ILE A 163 3.98 -12.12 -20.44
N PHE A 164 3.66 -12.94 -19.43
CA PHE A 164 4.64 -13.67 -18.62
C PHE A 164 5.53 -14.60 -19.46
N SER A 165 4.94 -15.29 -20.44
CA SER A 165 5.64 -16.19 -21.35
C SER A 165 6.69 -15.45 -22.21
N LYS A 166 6.44 -14.17 -22.51
CA LYS A 166 7.28 -13.32 -23.37
C LYS A 166 8.29 -12.46 -22.60
N LEU A 167 8.41 -12.65 -21.29
CA LEU A 167 9.37 -11.90 -20.48
C LEU A 167 10.82 -12.13 -20.97
N GLN A 168 11.59 -11.05 -20.92
CA GLN A 168 13.03 -11.07 -21.16
C GLN A 168 13.77 -11.84 -20.04
N ASN A 169 15.04 -12.15 -20.25
CA ASN A 169 15.80 -12.97 -19.31
C ASN A 169 15.99 -12.27 -17.95
N GLU A 170 16.17 -10.97 -17.99
CA GLU A 170 16.29 -10.06 -16.85
C GLU A 170 14.97 -10.04 -16.05
N GLU A 171 13.84 -9.87 -16.74
CA GLU A 171 12.51 -9.87 -16.12
C GLU A 171 12.13 -11.24 -15.52
N LYS A 172 12.50 -12.34 -16.19
CA LYS A 172 12.34 -13.71 -15.67
C LYS A 172 13.15 -13.96 -14.41
N ARG A 173 14.37 -13.41 -14.33
CA ARG A 173 15.20 -13.47 -13.13
C ARG A 173 14.52 -12.76 -11.97
N VAL A 174 13.97 -11.55 -12.19
CA VAL A 174 13.21 -10.84 -11.15
C VAL A 174 11.94 -11.62 -10.76
N ALA A 175 11.19 -12.14 -11.73
CA ALA A 175 10.00 -12.97 -11.45
C ALA A 175 10.33 -14.14 -10.51
N LYS A 176 11.43 -14.86 -10.79
CA LYS A 176 11.91 -15.95 -9.93
C LYS A 176 12.33 -15.47 -8.54
N LEU A 177 12.98 -14.32 -8.45
CA LEU A 177 13.45 -13.74 -7.18
C LEU A 177 12.27 -13.36 -6.26
N VAL A 178 11.22 -12.78 -6.82
CA VAL A 178 10.02 -12.35 -6.07
C VAL A 178 9.02 -13.49 -5.86
N GLY A 179 9.20 -14.64 -6.52
CA GLY A 179 8.31 -15.81 -6.41
C GLY A 179 7.13 -15.81 -7.38
N ALA A 180 7.11 -14.93 -8.38
CA ALA A 180 6.14 -14.98 -9.47
C ALA A 180 6.45 -16.18 -10.37
N SER A 181 5.49 -17.08 -10.52
CA SER A 181 5.69 -18.40 -11.13
C SER A 181 4.69 -18.70 -12.23
N ASP A 182 5.19 -19.28 -13.30
CA ASP A 182 4.38 -19.77 -14.43
C ASP A 182 3.35 -20.82 -13.97
N ARG A 183 3.75 -21.69 -13.03
CA ARG A 183 2.89 -22.72 -12.44
C ARG A 183 1.62 -22.14 -11.82
N PHE A 184 1.74 -21.02 -11.09
CA PHE A 184 0.57 -20.39 -10.49
C PHE A 184 -0.37 -19.84 -11.56
N LEU A 185 0.16 -19.14 -12.56
CA LEU A 185 -0.61 -18.61 -13.69
C LEU A 185 -1.37 -19.72 -14.42
N LEU A 186 -0.70 -20.83 -14.75
CA LEU A 186 -1.33 -21.99 -15.38
C LEU A 186 -2.44 -22.61 -14.53
N SER A 187 -2.30 -22.61 -13.20
CA SER A 187 -3.40 -23.06 -12.33
C SER A 187 -4.63 -22.17 -12.48
N ARG A 188 -4.44 -20.84 -12.55
CA ARG A 188 -5.55 -19.89 -12.77
C ARG A 188 -6.27 -20.13 -14.08
N LEU A 189 -5.55 -20.47 -15.15
CA LEU A 189 -6.15 -20.79 -16.45
C LEU A 189 -6.99 -22.07 -16.41
N ARG A 190 -6.62 -23.04 -15.57
CA ARG A 190 -7.35 -24.29 -15.36
C ARG A 190 -8.59 -24.14 -14.47
N GLY A 191 -8.88 -22.93 -14.00
CA GLY A 191 -10.05 -22.66 -13.18
C GLY A 191 -9.91 -23.08 -11.71
N THR A 192 -8.69 -23.32 -11.19
CA THR A 192 -8.55 -23.50 -9.74
C THR A 192 -8.92 -22.20 -9.03
N SER A 193 -9.99 -22.25 -8.24
CA SER A 193 -10.44 -21.14 -7.40
C SER A 193 -9.46 -20.91 -6.26
N THR A 194 -8.74 -19.79 -6.30
CA THR A 194 -7.97 -19.25 -5.18
C THR A 194 -8.68 -17.97 -4.76
N SER A 195 -8.77 -17.73 -3.45
CA SER A 195 -9.34 -16.48 -2.97
C SER A 195 -8.50 -15.30 -3.48
N SER A 196 -9.13 -14.16 -3.73
CA SER A 196 -8.42 -12.91 -4.04
C SER A 196 -7.54 -12.45 -2.87
N SER A 197 -7.80 -12.96 -1.65
CA SER A 197 -6.98 -12.74 -0.45
C SER A 197 -5.73 -13.62 -0.36
N ASP A 198 -5.53 -14.55 -1.30
CA ASP A 198 -4.33 -15.39 -1.33
C ASP A 198 -3.07 -14.53 -1.55
N ARG A 199 -2.06 -14.70 -0.69
CA ARG A 199 -0.74 -14.06 -0.79
C ARG A 199 -0.13 -14.28 -2.17
N SER A 200 -0.28 -15.48 -2.74
CA SER A 200 0.24 -15.77 -4.08
C SER A 200 -0.50 -14.97 -5.15
N TYR A 201 -1.82 -14.83 -5.03
CA TYR A 201 -2.62 -14.03 -5.96
C TYR A 201 -2.16 -12.57 -5.99
N GLN A 202 -2.04 -11.94 -4.82
CA GLN A 202 -1.61 -10.54 -4.70
C GLN A 202 -0.16 -10.35 -5.17
N LEU A 203 0.73 -11.31 -4.89
CA LEU A 203 2.11 -11.28 -5.35
C LEU A 203 2.21 -11.21 -6.89
N HIS A 204 1.47 -12.05 -7.61
CA HIS A 204 1.51 -12.05 -9.07
C HIS A 204 0.95 -10.76 -9.66
N LEU A 205 -0.16 -10.25 -9.10
CA LEU A 205 -0.72 -8.96 -9.52
C LEU A 205 0.24 -7.81 -9.27
N ARG A 206 0.89 -7.79 -8.11
CA ARG A 206 1.94 -6.80 -7.81
C ARG A 206 3.10 -6.89 -8.79
N PHE A 207 3.51 -8.10 -9.19
CA PHE A 207 4.56 -8.27 -10.19
C PHE A 207 4.16 -7.66 -11.54
N PHE A 208 2.93 -7.87 -12.00
CA PHE A 208 2.44 -7.22 -13.22
C PHE A 208 2.28 -5.70 -13.08
N SER A 209 1.87 -5.20 -11.91
CA SER A 209 1.90 -3.76 -11.60
C SER A 209 3.31 -3.20 -11.75
N ALA A 210 4.31 -3.89 -11.18
CA ALA A 210 5.71 -3.48 -11.25
C ALA A 210 6.24 -3.48 -12.70
N LEU A 211 5.86 -4.46 -13.53
CA LEU A 211 6.17 -4.47 -14.96
C LEU A 211 5.56 -3.28 -15.70
N ALA A 212 4.29 -2.96 -15.44
CA ALA A 212 3.65 -1.80 -16.05
C ALA A 212 4.33 -0.49 -15.65
N LEU A 213 4.64 -0.33 -14.36
CA LEU A 213 5.37 0.84 -13.85
C LEU A 213 6.80 0.92 -14.39
N TYR A 214 7.46 -0.22 -14.60
CA TYR A 214 8.79 -0.27 -15.22
C TYR A 214 8.77 0.25 -16.65
N GLU A 215 7.71 -0.04 -17.42
CA GLU A 215 7.55 0.54 -18.75
C GLU A 215 7.27 2.04 -18.69
N VAL A 216 6.44 2.50 -17.76
CA VAL A 216 6.13 3.94 -17.58
C VAL A 216 7.37 4.73 -17.19
N VAL A 217 8.15 4.25 -16.21
CA VAL A 217 9.36 4.92 -15.73
C VAL A 217 10.49 4.90 -16.76
N ASN A 218 10.43 4.00 -17.75
CA ASN A 218 11.29 3.99 -18.93
C ASN A 218 10.67 4.79 -20.10
N GLU A 219 9.80 5.76 -19.80
CA GLU A 219 9.25 6.74 -20.75
C GLU A 219 8.42 6.12 -21.89
N LYS A 220 7.87 4.91 -21.72
CA LYS A 220 6.88 4.43 -22.68
C LYS A 220 5.58 5.22 -22.54
N PRO A 221 4.92 5.61 -23.66
CA PRO A 221 3.65 6.32 -23.60
C PRO A 221 2.62 5.56 -22.76
N ILE A 222 1.99 6.24 -21.82
CA ILE A 222 1.06 5.61 -20.87
C ILE A 222 -0.10 4.89 -21.56
N ASP A 223 -0.53 5.38 -22.73
CA ASP A 223 -1.55 4.75 -23.57
C ASP A 223 -1.10 3.42 -24.17
N GLU A 224 0.19 3.30 -24.51
CA GLU A 224 0.77 2.06 -24.98
C GLU A 224 0.83 1.02 -23.88
N VAL A 225 1.31 1.42 -22.69
CA VAL A 225 1.39 0.55 -21.52
C VAL A 225 -0.01 0.11 -21.08
N ALA A 226 -0.96 1.04 -20.96
CA ALA A 226 -2.35 0.76 -20.60
C ALA A 226 -2.97 -0.28 -21.55
N ARG A 227 -2.79 -0.12 -22.86
CA ARG A 227 -3.26 -1.07 -23.88
C ARG A 227 -2.57 -2.42 -23.78
N ARG A 228 -1.24 -2.45 -23.56
CA ARG A 228 -0.46 -3.68 -23.40
C ARG A 228 -0.96 -4.50 -22.22
N PHE A 229 -1.26 -3.87 -21.08
CA PHE A 229 -1.74 -4.56 -19.88
C PHE A 229 -3.27 -4.69 -19.80
N ARG A 230 -4.00 -4.16 -20.79
CA ARG A 230 -5.48 -4.11 -20.82
C ARG A 230 -6.09 -3.46 -19.58
N ILE A 231 -5.46 -2.40 -19.09
CA ILE A 231 -5.97 -1.56 -18.01
C ILE A 231 -6.30 -0.18 -18.56
N SER A 232 -7.22 0.55 -17.93
CA SER A 232 -7.54 1.90 -18.39
C SER A 232 -6.37 2.86 -18.12
N ARG A 233 -6.20 3.89 -18.95
CA ARG A 233 -5.21 4.95 -18.73
C ARG A 233 -5.33 5.56 -17.34
N GLY A 234 -6.54 5.91 -16.90
CA GLY A 234 -6.78 6.50 -15.59
C GLY A 234 -6.44 5.55 -14.43
N THR A 235 -6.68 4.25 -14.62
CA THR A 235 -6.29 3.22 -13.65
C THR A 235 -4.76 3.12 -13.55
N LEU A 236 -4.04 3.14 -14.67
CA LEU A 236 -2.57 3.13 -14.68
C LEU A 236 -1.99 4.39 -14.04
N GLN A 237 -2.56 5.57 -14.32
CA GLN A 237 -2.16 6.82 -13.64
C GLN A 237 -2.42 6.77 -12.13
N THR A 238 -3.53 6.17 -11.71
CA THR A 238 -3.83 5.96 -10.29
C THR A 238 -2.79 5.04 -9.65
N LEU A 239 -2.45 3.92 -10.29
CA LEU A 239 -1.39 3.03 -9.82
C LEU A 239 -0.06 3.77 -9.69
N GLN A 240 0.30 4.56 -10.70
CA GLN A 240 1.52 5.35 -10.74
C GLN A 240 1.61 6.31 -9.54
N GLN A 241 0.57 7.12 -9.31
CA GLN A 241 0.55 8.06 -8.19
C GLN A 241 0.54 7.35 -6.82
N GLN A 242 -0.21 6.26 -6.69
CA GLN A 242 -0.22 5.45 -5.46
C GLN A 242 1.16 4.84 -5.18
N SER A 243 1.86 4.38 -6.22
CA SER A 243 3.20 3.81 -6.11
C SER A 243 4.23 4.87 -5.79
N ALA A 244 4.08 6.11 -6.28
CA ALA A 244 4.93 7.23 -5.91
C ALA A 244 4.84 7.54 -4.39
N THR A 245 3.61 7.63 -3.86
CA THR A 245 3.40 7.81 -2.41
C THR A 245 3.96 6.64 -1.62
N TYR A 246 3.68 5.41 -2.05
CA TYR A 246 4.16 4.20 -1.37
C TYR A 246 5.69 4.10 -1.39
N ALA A 247 6.34 4.48 -2.50
CA ALA A 247 7.80 4.55 -2.58
C ALA A 247 8.38 5.50 -1.51
N ALA A 248 7.78 6.67 -1.31
CA ALA A 248 8.20 7.59 -0.26
C ALA A 248 8.04 6.99 1.15
N MET A 249 6.93 6.28 1.39
CA MET A 249 6.70 5.57 2.65
C MET A 249 7.75 4.48 2.90
N VAL A 250 8.06 3.66 1.88
CA VAL A 250 9.09 2.60 1.95
C VAL A 250 10.47 3.18 2.19
N VAL A 251 10.82 4.31 1.56
CA VAL A 251 12.10 5.00 1.79
C VAL A 251 12.20 5.51 3.23
N ALA A 252 11.15 6.15 3.76
CA ALA A 252 11.10 6.58 5.16
C ALA A 252 11.22 5.40 6.13
N PHE A 253 10.58 4.27 5.81
CA PHE A 253 10.67 3.04 6.57
C PHE A 253 12.10 2.49 6.63
N CYS A 254 12.79 2.38 5.47
CA CYS A 254 14.19 1.98 5.40
C CYS A 254 15.10 2.90 6.22
N SER A 255 14.88 4.21 6.15
CA SER A 255 15.65 5.21 6.89
C SER A 255 15.56 4.97 8.41
N ARG A 256 14.35 4.76 8.94
CA ARG A 256 14.17 4.51 10.38
C ARG A 256 14.68 3.16 10.86
N LEU A 257 14.65 2.14 10.00
CA LEU A 257 15.26 0.83 10.30
C LEU A 257 16.79 0.85 10.20
N GLY A 258 17.40 1.93 9.71
CA GLY A 258 18.84 2.02 9.50
C GLY A 258 19.34 1.22 8.29
N TRP A 259 18.45 0.85 7.37
CA TRP A 259 18.80 0.14 6.12
C TRP A 259 19.28 1.12 5.06
N THR A 260 20.44 1.74 5.31
CA THR A 260 21.02 2.83 4.50
C THR A 260 21.18 2.47 3.03
N TYR A 261 21.68 1.27 2.70
CA TYR A 261 21.86 0.84 1.32
C TYR A 261 20.53 0.66 0.57
N LEU A 262 19.50 0.10 1.21
CA LEU A 262 18.17 -0.01 0.61
C LEU A 262 17.51 1.35 0.46
N HIS A 263 17.66 2.22 1.46
CA HIS A 263 17.23 3.61 1.37
C HIS A 263 17.85 4.29 0.14
N ASP A 264 19.17 4.19 -0.02
CA ASP A 264 19.90 4.83 -1.12
C ASP A 264 19.61 4.23 -2.50
N LEU A 265 19.24 2.96 -2.55
CA LEU A 265 18.82 2.29 -3.76
C LEU A 265 17.40 2.70 -4.19
N LEU A 266 16.51 2.92 -3.23
CA LEU A 266 15.09 3.21 -3.48
C LEU A 266 14.79 4.72 -3.51
N LYS A 267 15.69 5.57 -2.97
CA LYS A 267 15.51 7.03 -3.02
C LYS A 267 15.44 7.51 -4.48
N GLY A 268 14.49 8.39 -4.75
CA GLY A 268 14.24 8.93 -6.10
C GLY A 268 13.15 8.21 -6.89
N PHE A 269 12.81 6.95 -6.58
CA PHE A 269 11.71 6.26 -7.27
C PHE A 269 10.36 6.94 -7.05
N ALA A 270 10.13 7.59 -5.90
CA ALA A 270 8.91 8.35 -5.67
C ALA A 270 8.68 9.46 -6.71
N ALA A 271 9.70 10.28 -6.99
CA ALA A 271 9.62 11.34 -7.99
C ALA A 271 9.50 10.77 -9.42
N ARG A 272 10.31 9.76 -9.74
CA ARG A 272 10.27 9.10 -11.06
C ARG A 272 8.92 8.46 -11.36
N LEU A 273 8.31 7.83 -10.36
CA LEU A 273 6.96 7.30 -10.46
C LEU A 273 5.95 8.43 -10.60
N ALA A 274 6.01 9.49 -9.80
CA ALA A 274 5.07 10.61 -9.88
C ALA A 274 5.01 11.23 -11.29
N PHE A 275 6.17 11.43 -11.93
CA PHE A 275 6.26 12.08 -13.23
C PHE A 275 6.32 11.12 -14.43
N GLY A 276 6.63 9.84 -14.19
CA GLY A 276 6.80 8.83 -15.24
C GLY A 276 8.05 9.03 -16.08
N VAL A 277 9.17 9.39 -15.44
CA VAL A 277 10.43 9.75 -16.13
C VAL A 277 11.62 8.95 -15.61
N ARG A 278 12.66 8.81 -16.45
CA ARG A 278 13.95 8.25 -16.02
C ARG A 278 14.64 9.19 -15.03
N ARG A 279 15.63 8.63 -14.32
CA ARG A 279 16.38 9.31 -13.26
C ARG A 279 17.05 10.60 -13.72
N GLU A 280 17.48 10.69 -14.96
CA GLU A 280 18.21 11.85 -15.49
C GLU A 280 17.31 13.08 -15.68
N LEU A 281 15.99 12.87 -15.81
CA LEU A 281 15.02 13.93 -16.05
C LEU A 281 14.35 14.45 -14.77
N THR A 282 14.59 13.84 -13.60
CA THR A 282 13.93 14.28 -12.35
C THR A 282 14.38 15.67 -11.90
N GLU A 283 15.63 16.05 -12.17
CA GLU A 283 16.14 17.39 -11.87
C GLU A 283 15.50 18.44 -12.79
N LEU A 284 15.22 18.06 -14.05
CA LEU A 284 14.62 18.93 -15.06
C LEU A 284 13.13 19.18 -14.79
N VAL A 285 12.36 18.13 -14.42
CA VAL A 285 10.94 18.26 -14.03
C VAL A 285 10.77 19.17 -12.80
N SER A 286 11.67 19.06 -11.84
CA SER A 286 11.59 19.79 -10.56
C SER A 286 11.79 21.30 -10.72
N ILE A 287 12.48 21.73 -11.78
CA ILE A 287 12.77 23.13 -12.07
C ILE A 287 11.65 23.78 -12.90
N GLU A 288 10.97 23.01 -13.76
CA GLU A 288 9.99 23.57 -14.70
C GLU A 288 8.52 23.32 -14.34
N GLY A 289 8.21 22.42 -13.39
CA GLY A 289 6.82 22.09 -13.05
C GLY A 289 6.04 21.47 -14.22
N LEU A 290 6.75 20.88 -15.20
CA LEU A 290 6.19 20.29 -16.41
C LEU A 290 6.10 18.77 -16.27
N ASP A 291 4.94 18.19 -16.62
CA ASP A 291 4.74 16.74 -16.69
C ASP A 291 5.72 16.08 -17.68
N GLY A 292 6.15 14.84 -17.38
CA GLY A 292 7.19 14.10 -18.13
C GLY A 292 6.96 13.97 -19.64
N SER A 293 5.72 14.12 -20.11
CA SER A 293 5.36 14.11 -21.54
C SER A 293 5.84 15.35 -22.31
N ARG A 294 6.27 16.41 -21.63
CA ARG A 294 6.81 17.63 -22.27
C ARG A 294 8.33 17.65 -22.37
N LEU A 295 9.04 16.79 -21.63
CA LEU A 295 10.50 16.78 -21.60
C LEU A 295 11.15 16.00 -22.76
N GLU A 296 10.41 15.12 -23.43
CA GLU A 296 10.91 14.42 -24.64
C GLU A 296 11.13 15.36 -25.85
N LEU A 297 10.72 16.63 -25.76
CA LEU A 297 10.83 17.63 -26.84
C LEU A 297 11.96 18.66 -26.64
N LEU A 298 12.77 18.52 -25.59
CA LEU A 298 13.97 19.32 -25.32
C LEU A 298 15.23 18.46 -25.47
#